data_AF-A0A1I1U777-F1
#
_entry.id   AF-A0A1I1U777-F1
#
_cell.length_a   1.000
_cell.length_b   1.000
_cell.length_c   1.000
_cell.angle_alpha   90.00
_cell.angle_beta   90.00
_cell.angle_gamma   90.00
#
_symmetry.space_group_name_H-M   'P 1'
#
loop_
_entity.id
_entity.type
_entity.pdbx_description
1 polymer ?
#
loop_
_entity_poly.entity_id
_entity_poly.type
_entity_poly.pdbx_seq_one_letter_code
_entity_poly.pdbx_strand_id
1 'polypeptide(L)'
;MLDWAAYDPAKVERVAKILVREACGATGIDGSGGDLAQDLRHDGPDGLTIYEVKSFAKRLTSKQKRQIKASLARAVELHEPFSWVLVIPLDPTTAELDWFYKLKSEFSDVVLEWFGLDWLDGKVAGRESLISYVEGANYTLLRRALQAGAEREALATGNDYLARLNSLHDLGDTISPHWRLEVGDSPWGPATTLTAQREDAPTEDPVELTPRFRFPGEDPEAVEAHERLLRWFRLGGDVEIPGRFVEEVRVTAASEATQRLLGEPSRQVSQLRLISIPNNTGLPLRGTLVLERPGVTDTVSVPFAFTQRVGGHSGSTLTGTDDSGLLEGTLELVEEGEGTATGSLTLSLKPLASSYPHDALPGLRLVAFARSGDTLSLRRGPVPFMSCGAAGNAPEGIPELYQLVQALEVLQGHLGTLVPIPAELPTDQEARELLAMAAALSGTPGQLPYDGLSAPLTAGTIRAFLDSVPPGPGVIYAAPDSFTVTLDGHTYKVPGLALWSPSVDLTNRDELEALAAADNVEAVARFTCTEGKKVFMIRAADQLGPEYRPIVGLPSAG
;
A
#
# COMPACT_ATOMS: atom_id res chain seq x y z
N MET A 1 -3.58 -14.99 47.48
CA MET A 1 -4.42 -13.94 48.10
C MET A 1 -5.22 -13.34 46.97
N LEU A 2 -6.55 -13.27 47.10
CA LEU A 2 -7.44 -12.85 46.01
C LEU A 2 -7.45 -11.32 45.92
N ASP A 3 -7.41 -10.75 44.72
CA ASP A 3 -7.64 -9.32 44.52
C ASP A 3 -9.14 -9.03 44.44
N TRP A 4 -9.81 -9.00 45.60
CA TRP A 4 -11.26 -8.82 45.72
C TRP A 4 -11.81 -7.57 45.01
N ALA A 5 -10.97 -6.56 44.79
CA ALA A 5 -11.37 -5.31 44.12
C ALA A 5 -11.44 -5.43 42.59
N ALA A 6 -10.79 -6.44 42.01
CA ALA A 6 -10.75 -6.68 40.57
C ALA A 6 -11.93 -7.55 40.07
N TYR A 7 -12.67 -8.19 40.98
CA TYR A 7 -13.72 -9.13 40.61
C TYR A 7 -15.12 -8.51 40.60
N ASP A 8 -16.00 -9.15 39.83
CA ASP A 8 -17.42 -8.79 39.74
C ASP A 8 -18.08 -8.75 41.13
N PRO A 9 -18.64 -7.59 41.54
CA PRO A 9 -19.31 -7.40 42.82
C PRO A 9 -20.33 -8.50 43.16
N ALA A 10 -21.07 -9.00 42.17
CA ALA A 10 -22.09 -10.04 42.38
C ALA A 10 -21.46 -11.41 42.73
N LYS A 11 -20.29 -11.72 42.18
CA LYS A 11 -19.54 -12.95 42.51
C LYS A 11 -18.91 -12.83 43.89
N VAL A 12 -18.36 -11.67 44.22
CA VAL A 12 -17.78 -11.38 45.55
C VAL A 12 -18.83 -11.56 46.64
N GLU A 13 -20.01 -10.96 46.47
CA GLU A 13 -21.12 -11.12 47.42
C GLU A 13 -21.56 -12.59 47.55
N ARG A 14 -21.63 -13.33 46.44
CA ARG A 14 -22.02 -14.73 46.47
C ARG A 14 -21.01 -15.61 47.22
N VAL A 15 -19.71 -15.39 47.03
CA VAL A 15 -18.67 -16.14 47.74
C VAL A 15 -18.62 -15.76 49.21
N ALA A 16 -18.71 -14.48 49.55
CA ALA A 16 -18.83 -14.05 50.93
C ALA A 16 -20.06 -14.70 51.61
N LYS A 17 -21.20 -14.77 50.92
CA LYS A 17 -22.39 -15.47 51.42
C LYS A 17 -22.13 -16.96 51.67
N ILE A 18 -21.45 -17.67 50.76
CA ILE A 18 -21.07 -19.08 50.95
C ILE A 18 -20.16 -19.23 52.18
N LEU A 19 -19.13 -18.39 52.29
CA LEU A 19 -18.17 -18.44 53.40
C LEU A 19 -18.86 -18.23 54.76
N VAL A 20 -19.78 -17.27 54.86
CA VAL A 20 -20.54 -17.01 56.09
C VAL A 20 -21.48 -18.16 56.42
N ARG A 21 -22.20 -18.72 55.43
CA ARG A 21 -23.05 -19.90 55.66
C ARG A 21 -22.27 -21.08 56.21
N GLU A 22 -21.09 -21.35 55.65
CA GLU A 22 -20.25 -22.48 56.08
C GLU A 22 -19.55 -22.21 57.41
N ALA A 23 -19.02 -21.01 57.62
CA ALA A 23 -18.24 -20.70 58.82
C ALA A 23 -19.11 -20.41 60.05
N CYS A 24 -20.31 -19.87 59.84
CA CYS A 24 -21.19 -19.38 60.91
C CYS A 24 -22.52 -20.14 61.00
N GLY A 25 -22.79 -21.10 60.10
CA GLY A 25 -24.06 -21.83 60.10
C GLY A 25 -25.27 -20.96 59.74
N ALA A 26 -25.05 -19.87 58.99
CA ALA A 26 -26.11 -18.95 58.58
C ALA A 26 -26.97 -19.54 57.43
N THR A 27 -28.21 -19.07 57.33
CA THR A 27 -29.15 -19.38 56.25
C THR A 27 -29.34 -18.16 55.37
N GLY A 28 -29.27 -18.35 54.05
CA GLY A 28 -29.49 -17.26 53.09
C GLY A 28 -30.97 -17.00 52.84
N ILE A 29 -31.32 -15.74 52.65
CA ILE A 29 -32.68 -15.30 52.37
C ILE A 29 -32.73 -14.75 50.94
N ASP A 30 -33.69 -15.23 50.16
CA ASP A 30 -33.93 -14.74 48.80
C ASP A 30 -34.83 -13.50 48.85
N GLY A 31 -34.34 -12.38 48.31
CA GLY A 31 -34.99 -11.06 48.37
C GLY A 31 -36.04 -10.81 47.29
N SER A 32 -36.49 -11.85 46.58
CA SER A 32 -37.42 -11.76 45.45
C SER A 32 -38.84 -11.25 45.83
N GLY A 33 -39.14 -11.05 47.12
CA GLY A 33 -40.41 -10.54 47.66
C GLY A 33 -40.40 -9.10 48.22
N GLY A 34 -39.30 -8.34 48.06
CA GLY A 34 -39.13 -7.00 48.64
C GLY A 34 -38.03 -6.98 49.71
N ASP A 35 -37.29 -5.89 49.78
CA ASP A 35 -36.01 -5.77 50.49
C ASP A 35 -36.21 -5.90 52.02
N LEU A 36 -36.05 -7.11 52.55
CA LEU A 36 -36.21 -7.43 53.97
C LEU A 36 -34.98 -7.06 54.83
N ALA A 37 -34.01 -6.33 54.27
CA ALA A 37 -32.83 -5.79 54.95
C ALA A 37 -32.00 -6.84 55.73
N GLN A 38 -31.92 -8.07 55.22
CA GLN A 38 -31.07 -9.14 55.73
C GLN A 38 -30.58 -10.02 54.58
N ASP A 39 -29.26 -10.14 54.41
CA ASP A 39 -28.65 -10.98 53.38
C ASP A 39 -28.57 -12.45 53.82
N LEU A 40 -28.19 -12.68 55.09
CA LEU A 40 -28.21 -13.99 55.74
C LEU A 40 -28.64 -13.82 57.19
N ARG A 41 -29.23 -14.87 57.76
CA ARG A 41 -29.57 -14.91 59.17
C ARG A 41 -29.10 -16.19 59.86
N HIS A 42 -28.84 -16.10 61.15
CA HIS A 42 -28.59 -17.24 62.02
C HIS A 42 -29.41 -17.08 63.31
N ASP A 43 -30.34 -18.00 63.54
CA ASP A 43 -31.15 -18.07 64.75
C ASP A 43 -30.39 -18.88 65.81
N GLY A 44 -29.57 -18.18 66.60
CA GLY A 44 -28.72 -18.78 67.63
C GLY A 44 -29.37 -18.81 69.01
N PRO A 45 -28.81 -19.56 69.97
CA PRO A 45 -29.31 -19.62 71.35
C PRO A 45 -29.26 -18.27 72.07
N ASP A 46 -28.37 -17.37 71.65
CA ASP A 46 -28.21 -16.01 72.21
C ASP A 46 -29.12 -14.97 71.52
N GLY A 47 -29.86 -15.37 70.48
CA GLY A 47 -30.75 -14.51 69.70
C GLY A 47 -30.40 -14.45 68.21
N LEU A 48 -31.18 -13.67 67.47
CA LEU A 48 -31.03 -13.53 66.01
C LEU A 48 -29.74 -12.77 65.67
N THR A 49 -28.90 -13.37 64.82
CA THR A 49 -27.75 -12.71 64.19
C THR A 49 -28.01 -12.49 62.71
N ILE A 50 -27.92 -11.25 62.25
CA ILE A 50 -28.05 -10.87 60.84
C ILE A 50 -26.68 -10.57 60.26
N TYR A 51 -26.37 -11.14 59.10
CA TYR A 51 -25.17 -10.82 58.34
C TYR A 51 -25.55 -10.01 57.12
N GLU A 52 -24.97 -8.83 56.99
CA GLU A 52 -25.10 -7.96 55.82
C GLU A 52 -23.84 -8.06 54.97
N VAL A 53 -24.00 -8.42 53.69
CA VAL A 53 -22.86 -8.60 52.79
C VAL A 53 -22.78 -7.43 51.82
N LYS A 54 -21.61 -6.79 51.72
CA LYS A 54 -21.35 -5.71 50.76
C LYS A 54 -20.08 -5.98 49.98
N SER A 55 -20.16 -5.85 48.65
CA SER A 55 -19.03 -5.98 47.72
C SER A 55 -18.05 -4.80 47.69
N PHE A 56 -18.11 -3.88 48.66
CA PHE A 56 -17.28 -2.67 48.64
C PHE A 56 -15.82 -2.99 49.01
N ALA A 57 -14.97 -3.18 48.01
CA ALA A 57 -13.55 -3.50 48.18
C ALA A 57 -12.61 -2.27 48.21
N LYS A 58 -13.17 -1.06 48.14
CA LYS A 58 -12.43 0.22 48.21
C LYS A 58 -12.94 1.06 49.38
N ARG A 59 -12.18 2.09 49.76
CA ARG A 59 -12.50 2.99 50.88
C ARG A 59 -13.92 3.51 50.82
N LEU A 60 -14.60 3.51 51.97
CA LEU A 60 -16.03 3.79 52.03
C LEU A 60 -16.33 5.28 51.83
N THR A 61 -17.10 5.57 50.78
CA THR A 61 -17.66 6.90 50.51
C THR A 61 -18.81 7.24 51.47
N SER A 62 -19.11 8.52 51.63
CA SER A 62 -20.26 8.98 52.45
C SER A 62 -21.59 8.35 52.02
N LYS A 63 -21.75 8.05 50.72
CA LYS A 63 -22.94 7.37 50.18
C LYS A 63 -23.01 5.91 50.65
N GLN A 64 -21.89 5.17 50.60
CA GLN A 64 -21.83 3.77 51.05
C GLN A 64 -22.02 3.67 52.57
N LYS A 65 -21.42 4.58 53.35
CA LYS A 65 -21.65 4.68 54.79
C LYS A 65 -23.13 4.89 55.12
N ARG A 66 -23.80 5.79 54.39
CA ARG A 66 -25.25 6.01 54.53
C ARG A 66 -26.06 4.77 54.17
N GLN A 67 -25.66 4.03 53.13
CA GLN A 67 -26.34 2.79 52.73
C GLN A 67 -26.20 1.69 53.80
N ILE A 68 -25.00 1.51 54.35
CA ILE A 68 -24.76 0.55 55.45
C ILE A 68 -25.61 0.92 56.67
N LYS A 69 -25.59 2.20 57.07
CA LYS A 69 -26.41 2.69 58.20
C LYS A 69 -27.91 2.46 57.97
N ALA A 70 -28.40 2.75 56.77
CA ALA A 70 -29.81 2.56 56.44
C ALA A 70 -30.21 1.07 56.47
N SER A 71 -29.33 0.17 56.01
CA SER A 71 -29.56 -1.28 56.09
C SER A 71 -29.62 -1.75 57.54
N LEU A 72 -28.67 -1.35 58.38
CA LEU A 72 -28.68 -1.64 59.82
C LEU A 72 -29.96 -1.12 60.50
N ALA A 73 -30.31 0.16 60.31
CA ALA A 73 -31.49 0.74 60.92
C ALA A 73 -32.77 -0.03 60.56
N ARG A 74 -32.86 -0.47 59.30
CA ARG A 74 -34.01 -1.24 58.83
C ARG A 74 -34.02 -2.68 59.34
N ALA A 75 -32.85 -3.32 59.47
CA ALA A 75 -32.73 -4.63 60.08
C ALA A 75 -33.19 -4.60 61.55
N VAL A 76 -32.83 -3.54 62.28
CA VAL A 76 -33.26 -3.31 63.67
C VAL A 76 -34.76 -3.08 63.76
N GLU A 77 -35.31 -2.21 62.91
CA GLU A 77 -36.75 -1.92 62.87
C GLU A 77 -37.61 -3.16 62.57
N LEU A 78 -37.15 -4.04 61.68
CA LEU A 78 -37.95 -5.15 61.19
C LEU A 78 -37.79 -6.44 62.00
N HIS A 79 -36.59 -6.68 62.55
CA HIS A 79 -36.24 -8.00 63.08
C HIS A 79 -35.65 -7.98 64.49
N GLU A 80 -35.37 -6.80 65.06
CA GLU A 80 -34.81 -6.63 66.41
C GLU A 80 -33.66 -7.63 66.72
N PRO A 81 -32.59 -7.67 65.90
CA PRO A 81 -31.56 -8.68 66.03
C PRO A 81 -30.73 -8.45 67.30
N PHE A 82 -30.26 -9.55 67.90
CA PHE A 82 -29.27 -9.49 68.98
C PHE A 82 -27.90 -9.03 68.46
N SER A 83 -27.51 -9.49 67.26
CA SER A 83 -26.24 -9.16 66.62
C SER A 83 -26.40 -8.85 65.14
N TRP A 84 -25.62 -7.88 64.65
CA TRP A 84 -25.57 -7.50 63.25
C TRP A 84 -24.12 -7.40 62.77
N VAL A 85 -23.77 -8.19 61.76
CA VAL A 85 -22.40 -8.35 61.27
C VAL A 85 -22.27 -7.82 59.85
N LEU A 86 -21.40 -6.83 59.67
CA LEU A 86 -21.02 -6.36 58.33
C LEU A 86 -19.92 -7.24 57.75
N VAL A 87 -20.18 -7.87 56.61
CA VAL A 87 -19.21 -8.67 55.87
C VAL A 87 -18.82 -7.94 54.59
N ILE A 88 -17.55 -7.55 54.48
CA ILE A 88 -17.07 -6.65 53.43
C ILE A 88 -15.60 -6.95 53.09
N PRO A 89 -15.19 -6.96 51.81
CA PRO A 89 -13.80 -7.18 51.39
C PRO A 89 -12.93 -5.93 51.60
N LEU A 90 -12.99 -5.37 52.82
CA LEU A 90 -12.27 -4.18 53.22
C LEU A 90 -11.99 -4.22 54.71
N ASP A 91 -10.70 -4.18 55.08
CA ASP A 91 -10.31 -3.91 56.46
C ASP A 91 -10.44 -2.42 56.76
N PRO A 92 -11.03 -2.05 57.91
CA PRO A 92 -11.34 -0.66 58.21
C PRO A 92 -10.06 0.11 58.56
N THR A 93 -9.95 1.34 58.06
CA THR A 93 -8.99 2.32 58.58
C THR A 93 -9.44 2.86 59.95
N THR A 94 -8.57 3.58 60.66
CA THR A 94 -8.92 4.26 61.93
C THR A 94 -10.16 5.15 61.78
N ALA A 95 -10.27 5.91 60.69
CA ALA A 95 -11.43 6.79 60.44
C ALA A 95 -12.73 6.02 60.11
N GLU A 96 -12.61 4.81 59.54
CA GLU A 96 -13.75 3.91 59.29
C GLU A 96 -14.17 3.20 60.58
N LEU A 97 -13.22 2.80 61.44
CA LEU A 97 -13.47 2.29 62.78
C LEU A 97 -14.17 3.34 63.66
N ASP A 98 -13.69 4.57 63.70
CA ASP A 98 -14.33 5.66 64.47
C ASP A 98 -15.77 5.90 64.03
N TRP A 99 -16.03 5.83 62.71
CA TRP A 99 -17.38 5.90 62.17
C TRP A 99 -18.24 4.69 62.58
N PHE A 100 -17.69 3.48 62.52
CA PHE A 100 -18.39 2.25 62.91
C PHE A 100 -18.66 2.21 64.43
N TYR A 101 -17.76 2.74 65.26
CA TYR A 101 -17.98 2.89 66.71
C TYR A 101 -19.09 3.88 67.02
N LYS A 102 -19.22 4.96 66.23
CA LYS A 102 -20.38 5.85 66.36
C LYS A 102 -21.68 5.11 66.04
N LEU A 103 -21.70 4.26 65.01
CA LEU A 103 -22.86 3.39 64.76
C LEU A 103 -23.15 2.45 65.94
N LYS A 104 -22.14 1.83 66.53
CA LYS A 104 -22.31 1.01 67.75
C LYS A 104 -22.93 1.79 68.90
N SER A 105 -22.56 3.06 69.08
CA SER A 105 -23.15 3.90 70.13
C SER A 105 -24.58 4.34 69.83
N GLU A 106 -24.93 4.51 68.55
CA GLU A 106 -26.28 4.88 68.13
C GLU A 106 -27.27 3.72 68.21
N PHE A 107 -26.78 2.48 68.01
CA PHE A 107 -27.55 1.24 68.11
C PHE A 107 -27.02 0.38 69.27
N SER A 108 -27.04 0.92 70.49
CA SER A 108 -26.45 0.28 71.67
C SER A 108 -27.10 -1.04 72.08
N ASP A 109 -28.34 -1.28 71.63
CA ASP A 109 -29.11 -2.47 71.96
C ASP A 109 -28.76 -3.67 71.04
N VAL A 110 -27.86 -3.48 70.07
CA VAL A 110 -27.46 -4.49 69.08
C VAL A 110 -25.93 -4.62 69.05
N VAL A 111 -25.44 -5.86 69.12
CA VAL A 111 -24.00 -6.12 68.98
C VAL A 111 -23.59 -5.95 67.52
N LEU A 112 -22.73 -4.97 67.19
CA LEU A 112 -22.23 -4.81 65.81
C LEU A 112 -20.83 -5.41 65.63
N GLU A 113 -20.62 -6.17 64.57
CA GLU A 113 -19.31 -6.74 64.21
C GLU A 113 -18.92 -6.42 62.76
N TRP A 114 -17.62 -6.46 62.48
CA TRP A 114 -17.07 -6.21 61.15
C TRP A 114 -16.17 -7.38 60.76
N PHE A 115 -16.57 -8.13 59.72
CA PHE A 115 -15.75 -9.14 59.09
C PHE A 115 -15.14 -8.55 57.83
N GLY A 116 -13.84 -8.25 57.92
CA GLY A 116 -13.07 -7.54 56.91
C GLY A 116 -12.45 -8.47 55.87
N LEU A 117 -11.51 -7.90 55.13
CA LEU A 117 -10.71 -8.59 54.14
C LEU A 117 -9.88 -9.71 54.79
N ASP A 118 -9.32 -9.47 55.98
CA ASP A 118 -8.52 -10.45 56.72
C ASP A 118 -9.30 -11.73 57.05
N TRP A 119 -10.55 -11.58 57.47
CA TRP A 119 -11.45 -12.67 57.80
C TRP A 119 -11.83 -13.41 56.52
N LEU A 120 -12.17 -12.71 55.45
CA LEU A 120 -12.52 -13.31 54.16
C LEU A 120 -11.34 -14.11 53.57
N ASP A 121 -10.13 -13.54 53.59
CA ASP A 121 -8.91 -14.22 53.13
C ASP A 121 -8.58 -15.44 53.97
N GLY A 122 -8.73 -15.34 55.30
CA GLY A 122 -8.55 -16.46 56.22
C GLY A 122 -9.56 -17.60 55.98
N LYS A 123 -10.80 -17.27 55.61
CA LYS A 123 -11.85 -18.28 55.35
C LYS A 123 -11.78 -18.88 53.95
N VAL A 124 -11.28 -18.15 52.95
CA VAL A 124 -11.11 -18.67 51.58
C VAL A 124 -9.82 -19.48 51.42
N ALA A 125 -8.81 -19.28 52.28
CA ALA A 125 -7.54 -19.99 52.23
C ALA A 125 -7.74 -21.52 52.26
N GLY A 126 -7.12 -22.22 51.29
CA GLY A 126 -7.22 -23.67 51.14
C GLY A 126 -8.51 -24.18 50.48
N ARG A 127 -9.46 -23.30 50.12
CA ARG A 127 -10.71 -23.69 49.43
C ARG A 127 -10.60 -23.45 47.93
N GLU A 128 -9.83 -24.30 47.25
CA GLU A 128 -9.49 -24.13 45.83
C GLU A 128 -10.71 -24.06 44.88
N SER A 129 -11.82 -24.73 45.23
CA SER A 129 -13.06 -24.66 44.46
C SER A 129 -13.72 -23.27 44.49
N LEU A 130 -13.61 -22.55 45.61
CA LEU A 130 -14.14 -21.19 45.76
C LEU A 130 -13.22 -20.17 45.08
N ILE A 131 -11.90 -20.37 45.18
CA ILE A 131 -10.90 -19.57 44.45
C ILE A 131 -11.13 -19.68 42.94
N SER A 132 -11.29 -20.91 42.43
CA SER A 132 -11.59 -21.18 41.02
C SER A 132 -12.92 -20.56 40.55
N TYR A 133 -13.93 -20.52 41.43
CA TYR A 133 -15.23 -19.90 41.13
C TYR A 133 -15.13 -18.38 40.93
N VAL A 134 -14.25 -17.71 41.68
CA VAL A 134 -14.01 -16.25 41.58
C VAL A 134 -13.08 -15.91 40.40
N GLU A 135 -12.00 -16.69 40.20
CA GLU A 135 -10.95 -16.42 39.21
C GLU A 135 -11.28 -16.92 37.78
N GLY A 136 -12.18 -17.91 37.63
CA GLY A 136 -12.65 -18.40 36.33
C GLY A 136 -11.80 -19.52 35.69
N ALA A 137 -12.28 -20.03 34.55
CA ALA A 137 -11.81 -21.27 33.91
C ALA A 137 -10.32 -21.27 33.48
N ASN A 138 -9.72 -20.10 33.28
CA ASN A 138 -8.33 -19.96 32.83
C ASN A 138 -7.31 -20.35 33.91
N TYR A 139 -7.63 -20.13 35.19
CA TYR A 139 -6.72 -20.46 36.31
C TYR A 139 -6.53 -21.98 36.48
N THR A 140 -7.61 -22.74 36.32
CA THR A 140 -7.62 -24.20 36.50
C THR A 140 -6.90 -24.94 35.36
N LEU A 141 -6.94 -24.40 34.13
CA LEU A 141 -6.22 -24.94 32.98
C LEU A 141 -4.70 -24.76 33.10
N LEU A 142 -4.26 -23.55 33.47
CA LEU A 142 -2.84 -23.23 33.67
C LEU A 142 -2.18 -24.09 34.74
N ARG A 143 -2.86 -24.31 35.88
CA ARG A 143 -2.31 -25.10 36.98
C ARG A 143 -2.30 -26.61 36.70
N ARG A 144 -3.29 -27.12 35.95
CA ARG A 144 -3.32 -28.52 35.51
C ARG A 144 -2.24 -28.84 34.48
N ALA A 145 -1.92 -27.90 33.59
CA ALA A 145 -0.80 -28.02 32.66
C ALA A 145 0.56 -28.06 33.40
N LEU A 146 0.73 -27.23 34.43
CA LEU A 146 1.90 -27.22 35.32
C LEU A 146 2.06 -28.54 36.11
N GLN A 147 0.96 -29.14 36.58
CA GLN A 147 1.02 -30.35 37.42
C GLN A 147 1.32 -31.65 36.64
N ALA A 148 1.15 -31.65 35.32
CA ALA A 148 1.28 -32.83 34.46
C ALA A 148 2.63 -32.92 33.70
N GLY A 149 3.58 -32.01 33.94
CA GLY A 149 4.87 -32.00 33.21
C GLY A 149 4.73 -31.69 31.72
N ALA A 150 3.59 -31.11 31.30
CA ALA A 150 3.27 -30.75 29.92
C ALA A 150 3.66 -29.30 29.57
N GLU A 151 4.69 -28.76 30.25
CA GLU A 151 5.15 -27.37 30.09
C GLU A 151 5.50 -27.02 28.62
N ARG A 152 5.90 -28.01 27.81
CA ARG A 152 6.27 -27.82 26.39
C ARG A 152 5.10 -27.64 25.42
N GLU A 153 3.87 -27.98 25.81
CA GLU A 153 2.70 -27.87 24.92
C GLU A 153 1.89 -26.59 25.13
N ALA A 154 2.11 -25.89 26.24
CA ALA A 154 1.30 -24.74 26.64
C ALA A 154 1.66 -23.43 25.93
N LEU A 155 2.82 -23.35 25.24
CA LEU A 155 3.30 -22.16 24.50
C LEU A 155 3.14 -20.85 25.28
N ALA A 156 3.52 -20.84 26.56
CA ALA A 156 3.22 -19.74 27.49
C ALA A 156 3.95 -18.43 27.13
N THR A 157 5.10 -18.53 26.46
CA THR A 157 5.90 -17.40 25.99
C THR A 157 6.35 -17.58 24.53
N GLY A 158 6.76 -16.49 23.89
CA GLY A 158 7.36 -16.55 22.54
C GLY A 158 8.64 -17.40 22.47
N ASN A 159 9.40 -17.48 23.57
CA ASN A 159 10.58 -18.34 23.64
C ASN A 159 10.21 -19.83 23.66
N ASP A 160 9.11 -20.20 24.33
CA ASP A 160 8.61 -21.58 24.33
C ASP A 160 8.17 -22.00 22.93
N TYR A 161 7.53 -21.08 22.20
CA TYR A 161 7.19 -21.26 20.79
C TYR A 161 8.42 -21.47 19.91
N LEU A 162 9.43 -20.60 20.00
CA LEU A 162 10.65 -20.73 19.20
C LEU A 162 11.43 -22.01 19.56
N ALA A 163 11.54 -22.36 20.84
CA ALA A 163 12.20 -23.59 21.28
C ALA A 163 11.47 -24.84 20.77
N ARG A 164 10.13 -24.80 20.73
CA ARG A 164 9.33 -25.89 20.16
C ARG A 164 9.48 -25.98 18.65
N LEU A 165 9.44 -24.86 17.94
CA LEU A 165 9.65 -24.80 16.49
C LEU A 165 11.02 -25.39 16.12
N ASN A 166 12.08 -24.97 16.82
CA ASN A 166 13.43 -25.51 16.62
C ASN A 166 13.50 -27.01 16.91
N SER A 167 12.91 -27.48 18.01
CA SER A 167 12.88 -28.92 18.32
C SER A 167 12.15 -29.74 17.26
N LEU A 168 11.10 -29.18 16.66
CA LEU A 168 10.35 -29.83 15.58
C LEU A 168 11.14 -29.82 14.27
N HIS A 169 11.85 -28.73 13.96
CA HIS A 169 12.79 -28.68 12.84
C HIS A 169 13.92 -29.72 13.02
N ASP A 170 14.56 -29.78 14.19
CA ASP A 170 15.62 -30.74 14.50
C ASP A 170 15.12 -32.19 14.33
N LEU A 171 13.89 -32.50 14.79
CA LEU A 171 13.28 -33.81 14.59
C LEU A 171 12.95 -34.07 13.10
N GLY A 172 12.48 -33.06 12.37
CA GLY A 172 12.21 -33.14 10.93
C GLY A 172 13.47 -33.45 10.13
N ASP A 173 14.60 -32.83 10.49
CA ASP A 173 15.92 -33.05 9.86
C ASP A 173 16.42 -34.50 10.03
N THR A 174 15.88 -35.26 11.00
CA THR A 174 16.21 -36.69 11.17
C THR A 174 15.44 -37.63 10.24
N ILE A 175 14.41 -37.17 9.54
CA ILE A 175 13.56 -38.04 8.69
C ILE A 175 14.36 -38.56 7.49
N SER A 176 15.19 -37.71 6.89
CA SER A 176 16.08 -38.03 5.78
C SER A 176 17.50 -37.54 6.07
N PRO A 177 18.55 -38.32 5.76
CA PRO A 177 19.93 -37.84 5.88
C PRO A 177 20.38 -36.95 4.71
N HIS A 178 19.53 -36.77 3.69
CA HIS A 178 19.86 -36.07 2.44
C HIS A 178 19.14 -34.72 2.33
N TRP A 179 17.87 -34.67 2.74
CA TRP A 179 17.00 -33.51 2.52
C TRP A 179 16.30 -33.08 3.80
N ARG A 180 15.98 -31.78 3.89
CA ARG A 180 15.12 -31.22 4.94
C ARG A 180 14.04 -30.33 4.35
N LEU A 181 12.94 -30.17 5.08
CA LEU A 181 11.85 -29.26 4.72
C LEU A 181 11.93 -27.99 5.55
N GLU A 182 12.00 -26.87 4.87
CA GLU A 182 11.97 -25.53 5.47
C GLU A 182 10.60 -24.91 5.17
N VAL A 183 9.91 -24.41 6.19
CA VAL A 183 8.68 -23.64 6.01
C VAL A 183 9.03 -22.17 6.14
N GLY A 184 8.63 -21.37 5.16
CA GLY A 184 8.89 -19.94 5.18
C GLY A 184 8.04 -19.20 4.17
N ASP A 185 8.45 -17.98 3.85
CA ASP A 185 7.84 -17.17 2.80
C ASP A 185 8.70 -17.24 1.54
N SER A 186 8.03 -17.33 0.40
CA SER A 186 8.61 -17.14 -0.93
C SER A 186 8.09 -15.82 -1.52
N PRO A 187 8.68 -15.33 -2.64
CA PRO A 187 8.09 -14.22 -3.40
C PRO A 187 6.63 -14.45 -3.83
N TRP A 188 6.13 -15.67 -3.73
CA TRP A 188 4.76 -16.08 -4.11
C TRP A 188 3.88 -16.42 -2.91
N GLY A 189 4.32 -16.11 -1.69
CA GLY A 189 3.62 -16.40 -0.44
C GLY A 189 4.23 -17.57 0.34
N PRO A 190 3.53 -18.08 1.37
CA PRO A 190 4.03 -19.16 2.21
C PRO A 190 4.40 -20.40 1.38
N ALA A 191 5.59 -20.94 1.61
CA ALA A 191 6.15 -22.05 0.87
C ALA A 191 6.83 -23.07 1.78
N THR A 192 6.87 -24.31 1.32
CA THR A 192 7.74 -25.35 1.87
C THR A 192 8.86 -25.62 0.87
N THR A 193 10.09 -25.38 1.28
CA THR A 193 11.30 -25.55 0.47
C THR A 193 12.01 -26.83 0.88
N LEU A 194 12.31 -27.68 -0.10
CA LEU A 194 13.16 -28.85 0.10
C LEU A 194 14.62 -28.45 -0.11
N THR A 195 15.41 -28.50 0.95
CA THR A 195 16.81 -28.06 0.94
C THR A 195 17.72 -29.27 1.18
N ALA A 196 18.79 -29.37 0.38
CA ALA A 196 19.80 -30.40 0.56
C ALA A 196 20.57 -30.15 1.86
N GLN A 197 20.68 -31.17 2.73
CA GLN A 197 21.45 -31.07 3.97
C GLN A 197 22.97 -31.11 3.72
N ARG A 198 23.37 -31.63 2.55
CA ARG A 198 24.77 -31.74 2.10
C ARG A 198 24.86 -31.45 0.60
N GLU A 199 26.02 -31.01 0.13
CA GLU A 199 26.27 -30.64 -1.27
C GLU A 199 26.08 -31.83 -2.24
N ASP A 200 26.41 -33.05 -1.80
CA ASP A 200 26.33 -34.28 -2.59
C ASP A 200 24.96 -34.97 -2.56
N ALA A 201 24.05 -34.54 -1.66
CA ALA A 201 22.75 -35.17 -1.46
C ALA A 201 21.88 -35.29 -2.72
N PRO A 202 21.81 -34.30 -3.63
CA PRO A 202 21.04 -34.43 -4.87
C PRO A 202 21.56 -35.52 -5.83
N THR A 203 22.84 -35.89 -5.71
CA THR A 203 23.43 -36.96 -6.52
C THR A 203 23.18 -38.33 -5.91
N GLU A 204 23.27 -38.46 -4.58
CA GLU A 204 23.05 -39.73 -3.88
C GLU A 204 21.57 -40.11 -3.76
N ASP A 205 20.70 -39.13 -3.53
CA ASP A 205 19.27 -39.31 -3.32
C ASP A 205 18.47 -38.31 -4.16
N PRO A 206 18.44 -38.50 -5.49
CA PRO A 206 17.77 -37.58 -6.39
C PRO A 206 16.27 -37.53 -6.12
N VAL A 207 15.70 -36.32 -6.24
CA VAL A 207 14.26 -36.07 -6.22
C VAL A 207 13.81 -35.73 -7.63
N GLU A 208 12.87 -36.51 -8.14
CA GLU A 208 12.31 -36.36 -9.47
C GLU A 208 10.92 -35.76 -9.41
N LEU A 209 10.69 -34.70 -10.19
CA LEU A 209 9.38 -34.08 -10.36
C LEU A 209 8.89 -34.35 -11.78
N THR A 210 7.85 -35.17 -11.91
CA THR A 210 7.28 -35.60 -13.18
C THR A 210 5.82 -35.13 -13.28
N PRO A 211 5.56 -33.96 -13.90
CA PRO A 211 4.21 -33.50 -14.15
C PRO A 211 3.62 -34.18 -15.39
N ARG A 212 2.34 -34.52 -15.35
CA ARG A 212 1.54 -35.00 -16.48
C ARG A 212 0.52 -33.93 -16.86
N PHE A 213 0.49 -33.58 -18.13
CA PHE A 213 -0.36 -32.51 -18.64
C PHE A 213 -1.40 -33.03 -19.62
N ARG A 214 -2.52 -32.32 -19.71
CA ARG A 214 -3.54 -32.51 -20.74
C ARG A 214 -3.97 -31.16 -21.29
N PHE A 215 -3.75 -30.97 -22.59
CA PHE A 215 -4.13 -29.77 -23.33
C PHE A 215 -5.14 -30.13 -24.44
N PRO A 216 -6.45 -29.96 -24.22
CA PRO A 216 -7.46 -30.21 -25.24
C PRO A 216 -7.33 -29.23 -26.41
N GLY A 217 -7.18 -29.72 -27.65
CA GLY A 217 -6.95 -28.85 -28.82
C GLY A 217 -8.13 -27.96 -29.23
N GLU A 218 -9.32 -28.20 -28.67
CA GLU A 218 -10.51 -27.37 -28.88
C GLU A 218 -10.60 -26.19 -27.89
N ASP A 219 -9.78 -26.18 -26.82
CA ASP A 219 -9.70 -25.10 -25.84
C ASP A 219 -8.58 -24.12 -26.24
N PRO A 220 -8.90 -22.88 -26.64
CA PRO A 220 -7.89 -21.89 -27.02
C PRO A 220 -6.88 -21.59 -25.91
N GLU A 221 -7.31 -21.60 -24.64
CA GLU A 221 -6.42 -21.35 -23.50
C GLU A 221 -5.47 -22.54 -23.27
N ALA A 222 -5.93 -23.76 -23.58
CA ALA A 222 -5.07 -24.95 -23.52
C ALA A 222 -4.01 -24.95 -24.62
N VAL A 223 -4.36 -24.53 -25.83
CA VAL A 223 -3.41 -24.37 -26.94
C VAL A 223 -2.34 -23.34 -26.56
N GLU A 224 -2.74 -22.17 -26.05
CA GLU A 224 -1.81 -21.12 -25.62
C GLU A 224 -0.91 -21.60 -24.47
N ALA A 225 -1.46 -22.26 -23.44
CA ALA A 225 -0.68 -22.81 -22.34
C ALA A 225 0.33 -23.87 -22.81
N HIS A 226 -0.05 -24.71 -23.77
CA HIS A 226 0.84 -25.69 -24.37
C HIS A 226 1.99 -25.02 -25.14
N GLU A 227 1.70 -24.00 -25.95
CA GLU A 227 2.71 -23.24 -26.67
C GLU A 227 3.69 -22.53 -25.73
N ARG A 228 3.19 -21.91 -24.65
CA ARG A 228 4.04 -21.30 -23.61
C ARG A 228 4.95 -22.32 -22.93
N LEU A 229 4.43 -23.52 -22.61
CA LEU A 229 5.22 -24.60 -22.03
C LEU A 229 6.33 -25.07 -22.98
N LEU A 230 6.01 -25.30 -24.25
CA LEU A 230 7.01 -25.68 -25.26
C LEU A 230 8.06 -24.59 -25.46
N ARG A 231 7.64 -23.31 -25.46
CA ARG A 231 8.57 -22.18 -25.52
C ARG A 231 9.51 -22.16 -24.31
N TRP A 232 8.98 -22.38 -23.10
CA TRP A 232 9.78 -22.47 -21.89
C TRP A 232 10.82 -23.60 -21.93
N PHE A 233 10.48 -24.79 -22.42
CA PHE A 233 11.46 -25.87 -22.59
C PHE A 233 12.61 -25.48 -23.52
N ARG A 234 12.31 -24.78 -24.62
CA ARG A 234 13.32 -24.36 -25.60
C ARG A 234 14.23 -23.24 -25.11
N LEU A 235 13.66 -22.22 -24.46
CA LEU A 235 14.34 -20.95 -24.18
C LEU A 235 14.59 -20.67 -22.69
N GLY A 236 13.89 -21.39 -21.81
CA GLY A 236 13.79 -21.09 -20.39
C GLY A 236 12.82 -19.95 -20.08
N GLY A 237 12.92 -19.41 -18.87
CA GLY A 237 12.11 -18.30 -18.37
C GLY A 237 11.16 -18.73 -17.27
N ASP A 238 9.95 -18.16 -17.30
CA ASP A 238 8.91 -18.39 -16.31
C ASP A 238 7.62 -18.77 -17.05
N VAL A 239 7.03 -19.90 -16.68
CA VAL A 239 5.75 -20.33 -17.24
C VAL A 239 4.83 -20.80 -16.14
N GLU A 240 3.58 -20.37 -16.23
CA GLU A 240 2.50 -20.77 -15.34
C GLU A 240 1.47 -21.59 -16.10
N ILE A 241 1.16 -22.77 -15.55
CA ILE A 241 0.20 -23.73 -16.08
C ILE A 241 -0.97 -23.87 -15.08
N PRO A 242 -2.19 -23.49 -15.47
CA PRO A 242 -3.38 -23.72 -14.67
C PRO A 242 -3.55 -25.21 -14.30
N GLY A 243 -3.92 -25.50 -13.05
CA GLY A 243 -4.05 -26.86 -12.54
C GLY A 243 -5.06 -27.72 -13.31
N ARG A 244 -6.05 -27.11 -13.96
CA ARG A 244 -6.99 -27.83 -14.84
C ARG A 244 -6.34 -28.50 -16.07
N PHE A 245 -5.12 -28.08 -16.43
CA PHE A 245 -4.30 -28.69 -17.49
C PHE A 245 -3.21 -29.61 -16.93
N VAL A 246 -3.13 -29.77 -15.60
CA VAL A 246 -2.20 -30.66 -14.91
C VAL A 246 -2.98 -31.86 -14.38
N GLU A 247 -2.80 -33.02 -15.01
CA GLU A 247 -3.49 -34.25 -14.59
C GLU A 247 -2.95 -34.78 -13.27
N GLU A 248 -1.63 -34.68 -13.07
CA GLU A 248 -0.90 -35.21 -11.91
C GLU A 248 0.47 -34.53 -11.84
N VAL A 249 0.94 -34.19 -10.64
CA VAL A 249 2.35 -33.95 -10.38
C VAL A 249 2.88 -35.08 -9.53
N ARG A 250 3.80 -35.87 -10.08
CA ARG A 250 4.46 -36.94 -9.35
C ARG A 250 5.79 -36.45 -8.80
N VAL A 251 5.97 -36.55 -7.48
CA VAL A 251 7.23 -36.21 -6.79
C VAL A 251 7.77 -37.46 -6.12
N THR A 252 8.88 -37.98 -6.63
CA THR A 252 9.49 -39.23 -6.16
C THR A 252 10.92 -39.00 -5.70
N ALA A 253 11.33 -39.67 -4.63
CA ALA A 253 12.72 -39.72 -4.19
C ALA A 253 13.29 -41.14 -4.33
N ALA A 254 14.60 -41.25 -4.48
CA ALA A 254 15.27 -42.55 -4.57
C ALA A 254 15.18 -43.35 -3.26
N SER A 255 15.27 -42.68 -2.10
CA SER A 255 15.18 -43.29 -0.78
C SER A 255 13.78 -43.22 -0.18
N GLU A 256 13.41 -44.28 0.56
CA GLU A 256 12.16 -44.32 1.34
C GLU A 256 12.12 -43.21 2.39
N ALA A 257 13.27 -42.86 2.98
CA ALA A 257 13.39 -41.81 3.99
C ALA A 257 12.95 -40.45 3.44
N THR A 258 13.47 -40.06 2.27
CA THR A 258 13.09 -38.80 1.60
C THR A 258 11.67 -38.90 1.02
N GLN A 259 11.24 -40.07 0.55
CA GLN A 259 9.85 -40.23 0.11
C GLN A 259 8.87 -40.01 1.28
N ARG A 260 9.17 -40.49 2.50
CA ARG A 260 8.35 -40.21 3.69
C ARG A 260 8.32 -38.74 4.05
N LEU A 261 9.43 -38.02 3.86
CA LEU A 261 9.50 -36.57 4.04
C LEU A 261 8.59 -35.84 3.05
N LEU A 262 8.57 -36.29 1.79
CA LEU A 262 7.70 -35.74 0.73
C LEU A 262 6.24 -36.21 0.85
N GLY A 263 5.97 -37.33 1.52
CA GLY A 263 4.63 -37.91 1.62
C GLY A 263 4.20 -38.60 0.32
N GLU A 264 2.91 -38.48 -0.02
CA GLU A 264 2.33 -39.17 -1.18
C GLU A 264 3.00 -38.73 -2.49
N PRO A 265 3.41 -39.68 -3.36
CA PRO A 265 4.09 -39.36 -4.61
C PRO A 265 3.22 -38.58 -5.58
N SER A 266 1.92 -38.87 -5.61
CA SER A 266 0.96 -38.27 -6.54
C SER A 266 0.24 -37.11 -5.89
N ARG A 267 0.26 -35.94 -6.55
CA ARG A 267 -0.38 -34.73 -6.04
C ARG A 267 -1.22 -34.07 -7.13
N GLN A 268 -2.39 -33.60 -6.72
CA GLN A 268 -3.19 -32.64 -7.48
C GLN A 268 -2.74 -31.23 -7.12
N VAL A 269 -2.62 -30.36 -8.11
CA VAL A 269 -2.20 -28.97 -7.92
C VAL A 269 -3.21 -28.03 -8.54
N SER A 270 -3.48 -26.90 -7.90
CA SER A 270 -4.31 -25.84 -8.48
C SER A 270 -3.58 -25.10 -9.61
N GLN A 271 -2.25 -25.17 -9.62
CA GLN A 271 -1.37 -24.46 -10.53
C GLN A 271 0.04 -25.07 -10.48
N LEU A 272 0.75 -25.07 -11.60
CA LEU A 272 2.17 -25.42 -11.69
C LEU A 272 2.94 -24.26 -12.33
N ARG A 273 3.95 -23.74 -11.64
CA ARG A 273 4.85 -22.72 -12.17
C ARG A 273 6.25 -23.31 -12.34
N LEU A 274 6.84 -23.12 -13.52
CA LEU A 274 8.18 -23.60 -13.85
C LEU A 274 9.07 -22.38 -14.12
N ILE A 275 10.18 -22.29 -13.38
CA ILE A 275 11.08 -21.15 -13.42
C ILE A 275 12.49 -21.66 -13.72
N SER A 276 13.12 -21.10 -14.75
CA SER A 276 14.51 -21.38 -15.08
C SER A 276 15.44 -20.65 -14.12
N ILE A 277 16.48 -21.36 -13.67
CA ILE A 277 17.54 -20.75 -12.87
C ILE A 277 18.38 -19.84 -13.79
N PRO A 278 18.55 -18.54 -13.46
CA PRO A 278 19.38 -17.65 -14.26
C PRO A 278 20.84 -18.09 -14.30
N ASN A 279 21.45 -18.05 -15.49
CA ASN A 279 22.89 -18.22 -15.69
C ASN A 279 23.47 -16.93 -16.27
N ASN A 280 23.95 -16.06 -15.39
CA ASN A 280 24.44 -14.74 -15.76
C ASN A 280 25.96 -14.69 -16.06
N THR A 281 26.60 -15.85 -16.26
CA THR A 281 28.04 -15.92 -16.59
C THR A 281 28.35 -15.10 -17.85
N GLY A 282 29.23 -14.11 -17.74
CA GLY A 282 29.60 -13.23 -18.86
C GLY A 282 28.68 -12.02 -19.08
N LEU A 283 27.70 -11.79 -18.20
CA LEU A 283 26.88 -10.57 -18.17
C LEU A 283 27.46 -9.54 -17.16
N PRO A 284 27.15 -8.24 -17.29
CA PRO A 284 26.26 -7.62 -18.27
C PRO A 284 26.87 -7.54 -19.68
N LEU A 285 26.06 -7.86 -20.69
CA LEU A 285 26.42 -7.65 -22.09
C LEU A 285 26.06 -6.22 -22.47
N ARG A 286 27.04 -5.32 -22.36
CA ARG A 286 26.89 -3.89 -22.65
C ARG A 286 27.12 -3.60 -24.13
N GLY A 287 26.24 -2.78 -24.70
CA GLY A 287 26.37 -2.28 -26.05
C GLY A 287 25.55 -1.01 -26.26
N THR A 288 25.43 -0.65 -27.53
CA THR A 288 24.57 0.44 -27.98
C THR A 288 23.61 -0.16 -29.00
N LEU A 289 22.31 -0.03 -28.74
CA LEU A 289 21.30 -0.30 -29.75
C LEU A 289 21.33 0.85 -30.76
N VAL A 290 21.48 0.53 -32.03
CA VAL A 290 21.56 1.49 -33.13
C VAL A 290 20.49 1.14 -34.15
N LEU A 291 19.57 2.07 -34.39
CA LEU A 291 18.59 1.98 -35.47
C LEU A 291 19.22 2.51 -36.76
N GLU A 292 19.37 1.62 -37.73
CA GLU A 292 19.99 1.86 -39.02
C GLU A 292 18.92 1.84 -40.12
N ARG A 293 18.85 2.92 -40.88
CA ARG A 293 17.99 3.01 -42.06
C ARG A 293 18.83 3.08 -43.33
N PRO A 294 18.55 2.23 -44.34
CA PRO A 294 19.28 2.28 -45.60
C PRO A 294 19.28 3.68 -46.21
N GLY A 295 20.47 4.21 -46.54
CA GLY A 295 20.62 5.50 -47.20
C GLY A 295 20.48 6.74 -46.29
N VAL A 296 20.31 6.57 -44.98
CA VAL A 296 20.22 7.67 -44.01
C VAL A 296 21.44 7.67 -43.09
N THR A 297 22.09 8.81 -42.93
CA THR A 297 23.26 8.98 -42.05
C THR A 297 22.89 9.22 -40.59
N ASP A 298 21.71 9.77 -40.34
CA ASP A 298 21.21 10.00 -38.99
C ASP A 298 20.78 8.67 -38.37
N THR A 299 21.55 8.22 -37.39
CA THR A 299 21.28 7.01 -36.62
C THR A 299 20.74 7.39 -35.25
N VAL A 300 19.68 6.69 -34.82
CA VAL A 300 19.19 6.79 -33.45
C VAL A 300 19.90 5.71 -32.63
N SER A 301 20.43 6.07 -31.48
CA SER A 301 21.15 5.12 -30.65
C SER A 301 20.89 5.32 -29.16
N VAL A 302 20.88 4.21 -28.42
CA VAL A 302 20.70 4.21 -26.96
C VAL A 302 21.65 3.17 -26.33
N PRO A 303 22.38 3.54 -25.26
CA PRO A 303 23.10 2.56 -24.45
C PRO A 303 22.15 1.49 -23.91
N PHE A 304 22.56 0.23 -23.97
CA PHE A 304 21.71 -0.89 -23.54
C PHE A 304 22.56 -2.02 -22.97
N ALA A 305 22.05 -2.68 -21.93
CA ALA A 305 22.73 -3.80 -21.31
C ALA A 305 21.78 -4.96 -21.03
N PHE A 306 22.10 -6.15 -21.54
CA PHE A 306 21.48 -7.39 -21.06
C PHE A 306 22.16 -7.83 -19.78
N THR A 307 21.38 -8.02 -18.72
CA THR A 307 21.89 -8.27 -17.36
C THR A 307 21.49 -9.63 -16.82
N GLN A 308 20.44 -10.24 -17.38
CA GLN A 308 20.01 -11.59 -17.02
C GLN A 308 19.95 -12.49 -18.24
N ARG A 309 20.20 -13.78 -18.01
CA ARG A 309 20.02 -14.84 -19.00
C ARG A 309 19.43 -16.07 -18.35
N VAL A 310 18.42 -16.63 -18.98
CA VAL A 310 17.86 -17.96 -18.70
C VAL A 310 18.02 -18.82 -19.95
N GLY A 311 18.10 -20.13 -19.77
CA GLY A 311 18.31 -21.08 -20.86
C GLY A 311 17.34 -22.24 -20.81
N GLY A 312 16.99 -22.75 -21.99
CA GLY A 312 16.32 -24.03 -22.19
C GLY A 312 17.22 -25.01 -22.92
N HIS A 313 16.65 -26.08 -23.46
CA HIS A 313 17.44 -27.15 -24.09
C HIS A 313 18.00 -26.80 -25.47
N SER A 314 17.53 -25.72 -26.12
CA SER A 314 17.90 -25.35 -27.49
C SER A 314 18.01 -23.85 -27.71
N GLY A 315 18.22 -23.09 -26.64
CA GLY A 315 18.22 -21.64 -26.71
C GLY A 315 18.24 -20.94 -25.37
N SER A 316 18.21 -19.62 -25.42
CA SER A 316 18.24 -18.77 -24.24
C SER A 316 17.41 -17.51 -24.42
N THR A 317 16.96 -16.95 -23.30
CA THR A 317 16.37 -15.62 -23.24
C THR A 317 17.29 -14.71 -22.44
N LEU A 318 17.64 -13.57 -23.01
CA LEU A 318 18.36 -12.49 -22.33
C LEU A 318 17.39 -11.34 -22.08
N THR A 319 17.44 -10.78 -20.87
CA THR A 319 16.67 -9.58 -20.52
C THR A 319 17.60 -8.45 -20.09
N GLY A 320 17.21 -7.22 -20.41
CA GLY A 320 18.04 -6.04 -20.23
C GLY A 320 17.26 -4.75 -20.26
N THR A 321 17.96 -3.65 -19.97
CA THR A 321 17.40 -2.31 -20.03
C THR A 321 18.41 -1.32 -20.62
N ASP A 322 17.91 -0.14 -20.99
CA ASP A 322 18.76 1.04 -21.15
C ASP A 322 19.22 1.60 -19.80
N ASP A 323 20.04 2.65 -19.84
CA ASP A 323 20.60 3.28 -18.63
C ASP A 323 19.52 3.94 -17.75
N SER A 324 18.40 4.39 -18.34
CA SER A 324 17.26 4.94 -17.58
C SER A 324 16.42 3.86 -16.90
N GLY A 325 16.49 2.61 -17.39
CA GLY A 325 15.63 1.52 -16.97
C GLY A 325 14.20 1.57 -17.53
N LEU A 326 13.89 2.56 -18.38
CA LEU A 326 12.57 2.78 -18.98
C LEU A 326 12.35 1.97 -20.26
N LEU A 327 13.42 1.71 -21.03
CA LEU A 327 13.37 0.83 -22.20
C LEU A 327 13.84 -0.56 -21.78
N GLU A 328 12.94 -1.52 -21.76
CA GLU A 328 13.23 -2.93 -21.52
C GLU A 328 13.37 -3.70 -22.82
N GLY A 329 14.22 -4.73 -22.81
CA GLY A 329 14.45 -5.58 -23.96
C GLY A 329 14.54 -7.04 -23.57
N THR A 330 13.83 -7.88 -24.32
CA THR A 330 13.87 -9.33 -24.22
C THR A 330 14.37 -9.89 -25.55
N LEU A 331 15.51 -10.55 -25.51
CA LEU A 331 16.09 -11.22 -26.66
C LEU A 331 15.93 -12.73 -26.49
N GLU A 332 15.27 -13.36 -27.45
CA GLU A 332 15.17 -14.81 -27.56
C GLU A 332 16.13 -15.30 -28.62
N LEU A 333 16.97 -16.28 -28.28
CA LEU A 333 17.93 -16.91 -29.18
C LEU A 333 17.66 -18.41 -29.21
N VAL A 334 17.43 -18.95 -30.40
CA VAL A 334 17.32 -20.39 -30.68
C VAL A 334 18.58 -20.83 -31.39
N GLU A 335 19.24 -21.87 -30.88
CA GLU A 335 20.42 -22.45 -31.51
C GLU A 335 20.00 -23.37 -32.67
N GLU A 336 20.50 -23.11 -33.87
CA GLU A 336 20.18 -23.90 -35.07
C GLU A 336 21.35 -24.82 -35.52
N GLY A 337 22.46 -24.86 -34.78
CA GLY A 337 23.65 -25.65 -35.09
C GLY A 337 24.93 -25.03 -34.54
N GLU A 338 26.10 -25.45 -35.05
CA GLU A 338 27.40 -24.91 -34.62
C GLU A 338 27.55 -23.42 -35.00
N GLY A 339 27.31 -22.55 -34.02
CA GLY A 339 27.63 -21.12 -34.10
C GLY A 339 26.58 -20.23 -34.79
N THR A 340 25.43 -20.79 -35.20
CA THR A 340 24.31 -20.02 -35.76
C THR A 340 23.12 -20.03 -34.82
N ALA A 341 22.66 -18.85 -34.43
CA ALA A 341 21.43 -18.66 -33.67
C ALA A 341 20.49 -17.72 -34.42
N THR A 342 19.21 -18.08 -34.45
CA THR A 342 18.12 -17.20 -34.89
C THR A 342 17.40 -16.69 -33.67
N GLY A 343 16.70 -15.55 -33.80
CA GLY A 343 16.12 -14.94 -32.62
C GLY A 343 15.22 -13.76 -32.90
N SER A 344 14.58 -13.29 -31.83
CA SER A 344 13.74 -12.10 -31.84
C SER A 344 14.09 -11.21 -30.66
N LEU A 345 14.21 -9.91 -30.93
CA LEU A 345 14.35 -8.88 -29.91
C LEU A 345 13.04 -8.13 -29.77
N THR A 346 12.44 -8.18 -28.59
CA THR A 346 11.26 -7.39 -28.22
C THR A 346 11.71 -6.25 -27.33
N LEU A 347 11.38 -5.02 -27.72
CA LEU A 347 11.59 -3.82 -26.91
C LEU A 347 10.26 -3.34 -26.36
N SER A 348 10.24 -2.91 -25.10
CA SER A 348 9.06 -2.40 -24.40
C SER A 348 9.42 -1.14 -23.62
N LEU A 349 8.54 -0.14 -23.65
CA LEU A 349 8.67 1.05 -22.81
C LEU A 349 7.84 0.86 -21.55
N LYS A 350 8.45 1.12 -20.39
CA LYS A 350 7.73 1.26 -19.14
C LYS A 350 6.81 2.48 -19.16
N PRO A 351 5.79 2.53 -18.29
CA PRO A 351 5.02 3.75 -18.06
C PRO A 351 5.96 4.93 -17.78
N LEU A 352 5.81 6.00 -18.57
CA LEU A 352 6.69 7.18 -18.50
C LEU A 352 6.21 8.20 -17.45
N ALA A 353 5.00 8.05 -16.94
CA ALA A 353 4.43 8.95 -15.93
C ALA A 353 5.40 9.12 -14.75
N SER A 354 5.56 10.37 -14.29
CA SER A 354 6.50 10.76 -13.22
C SER A 354 7.99 10.56 -13.50
N SER A 355 8.39 9.99 -14.64
CA SER A 355 9.79 9.99 -15.07
C SER A 355 10.17 11.34 -15.69
N TYR A 356 11.47 11.58 -15.89
CA TYR A 356 11.95 12.84 -16.46
C TYR A 356 12.14 12.75 -17.98
N PRO A 357 11.85 13.83 -18.73
CA PRO A 357 12.00 13.83 -20.18
C PRO A 357 13.40 13.41 -20.67
N HIS A 358 14.47 13.92 -20.06
CA HIS A 358 15.85 13.57 -20.43
C HIS A 358 16.17 12.06 -20.29
N ASP A 359 15.54 11.36 -19.35
CA ASP A 359 15.70 9.91 -19.16
C ASP A 359 14.87 9.12 -20.18
N ALA A 360 13.65 9.55 -20.44
CA ALA A 360 12.72 8.86 -21.34
C ALA A 360 13.06 9.03 -22.83
N LEU A 361 13.61 10.19 -23.21
CA LEU A 361 13.81 10.58 -24.61
C LEU A 361 14.67 9.60 -25.43
N PRO A 362 15.83 9.11 -24.95
CA PRO A 362 16.66 8.19 -25.74
C PRO A 362 15.92 6.92 -26.18
N GLY A 363 15.24 6.24 -25.24
CA GLY A 363 14.47 5.04 -25.52
C GLY A 363 13.22 5.32 -26.34
N LEU A 364 12.47 6.37 -25.98
CA LEU A 364 11.26 6.77 -26.70
C LEU A 364 11.56 7.17 -28.16
N ARG A 365 12.68 7.87 -28.40
CA ARG A 365 13.13 8.24 -29.74
C ARG A 365 13.44 7.00 -30.59
N LEU A 366 14.11 5.99 -30.00
CA LEU A 366 14.41 4.74 -30.71
C LEU A 366 13.13 4.07 -31.21
N VAL A 367 12.14 3.93 -30.32
CA VAL A 367 10.85 3.28 -30.65
C VAL A 367 10.04 4.12 -31.62
N ALA A 368 9.95 5.44 -31.41
CA ALA A 368 9.19 6.35 -32.28
C ALA A 368 9.73 6.42 -33.71
N PHE A 369 11.04 6.23 -33.91
CA PHE A 369 11.67 6.33 -35.22
C PHE A 369 11.74 4.98 -35.96
N ALA A 370 11.50 3.86 -35.27
CA ALA A 370 11.53 2.53 -35.85
C ALA A 370 10.42 2.33 -36.89
N ARG A 371 10.81 1.86 -38.06
CA ARG A 371 9.92 1.53 -39.18
C ARG A 371 10.18 0.12 -39.69
N SER A 372 9.17 -0.47 -40.29
CA SER A 372 9.31 -1.74 -41.01
C SER A 372 10.42 -1.62 -42.06
N GLY A 373 11.40 -2.54 -42.02
CA GLY A 373 12.56 -2.54 -42.91
C GLY A 373 13.80 -1.81 -42.39
N ASP A 374 13.71 -1.10 -41.26
CA ASP A 374 14.90 -0.64 -40.54
C ASP A 374 15.67 -1.85 -39.96
N THR A 375 16.97 -1.68 -39.71
CA THR A 375 17.80 -2.67 -39.02
C THR A 375 18.18 -2.15 -37.64
N LEU A 376 17.84 -2.90 -36.59
CA LEU A 376 18.28 -2.61 -35.24
C LEU A 376 19.51 -3.46 -34.94
N SER A 377 20.66 -2.82 -34.69
CA SER A 377 21.91 -3.51 -34.39
C SER A 377 22.34 -3.23 -32.96
N LEU A 378 22.74 -4.27 -32.22
CA LEU A 378 23.46 -4.12 -30.97
C LEU A 378 24.96 -4.11 -31.26
N ARG A 379 25.60 -2.99 -30.94
CA ARG A 379 27.02 -2.74 -31.25
C ARG A 379 27.85 -2.61 -29.99
N ARG A 380 29.11 -3.05 -30.06
CA ARG A 380 30.16 -2.74 -29.08
C ARG A 380 31.22 -1.90 -29.78
N GLY A 381 31.13 -0.59 -29.63
CA GLY A 381 31.90 0.34 -30.46
C GLY A 381 31.48 0.23 -31.93
N PRO A 382 32.41 0.08 -32.90
CA PRO A 382 32.07 -0.01 -34.31
C PRO A 382 31.58 -1.40 -34.75
N VAL A 383 31.66 -2.41 -33.88
CA VAL A 383 31.39 -3.81 -34.25
C VAL A 383 29.96 -4.20 -33.89
N PRO A 384 29.09 -4.52 -34.87
CA PRO A 384 27.82 -5.17 -34.61
C PRO A 384 28.07 -6.65 -34.28
N PHE A 385 27.42 -7.16 -33.24
CA PHE A 385 27.45 -8.58 -32.90
C PHE A 385 26.06 -9.21 -32.88
N MET A 386 25.02 -8.40 -33.11
CA MET A 386 23.64 -8.83 -33.31
C MET A 386 22.93 -7.77 -34.14
N SER A 387 22.12 -8.22 -35.09
CA SER A 387 21.28 -7.36 -35.91
C SER A 387 19.92 -8.01 -36.11
N CYS A 388 18.87 -7.21 -36.00
CA CYS A 388 17.47 -7.63 -36.11
C CYS A 388 16.80 -6.75 -37.16
N GLY A 389 16.05 -7.34 -38.08
CA GLY A 389 15.15 -6.57 -38.95
C GLY A 389 13.94 -6.10 -38.15
N ALA A 390 13.59 -4.82 -38.23
CA ALA A 390 12.38 -4.30 -37.61
C ALA A 390 11.14 -4.84 -38.33
N ALA A 391 10.32 -5.62 -37.62
CA ALA A 391 9.14 -6.30 -38.15
C ALA A 391 7.89 -5.41 -38.25
N GLY A 392 7.95 -4.17 -37.75
CA GLY A 392 6.79 -3.27 -37.70
C GLY A 392 7.19 -1.80 -37.55
N ASN A 393 6.18 -0.93 -37.58
CA ASN A 393 6.33 0.49 -37.30
C ASN A 393 6.13 0.77 -35.81
N ALA A 394 6.50 1.96 -35.36
CA ALA A 394 6.14 2.47 -34.04
C ALA A 394 4.62 2.28 -33.77
N PRO A 395 4.24 1.85 -32.56
CA PRO A 395 2.83 1.81 -32.15
C PRO A 395 2.13 3.17 -32.31
N GLU A 396 0.82 3.14 -32.49
CA GLU A 396 -0.01 4.35 -32.55
C GLU A 396 0.15 5.20 -31.28
N GLY A 397 0.20 6.52 -31.40
CA GLY A 397 0.37 7.46 -30.28
C GLY A 397 1.81 7.67 -29.82
N ILE A 398 2.75 6.79 -30.16
CA ILE A 398 4.17 6.93 -29.77
C ILE A 398 4.85 8.16 -30.42
N PRO A 399 4.63 8.46 -31.72
CA PRO A 399 5.18 9.68 -32.32
C PRO A 399 4.69 10.97 -31.65
N GLU A 400 3.41 11.05 -31.29
CA GLU A 400 2.79 12.19 -30.60
C GLU A 400 3.35 12.33 -29.18
N LEU A 401 3.46 11.21 -28.45
CA LEU A 401 4.08 11.16 -27.14
C LEU A 401 5.55 11.61 -27.19
N TYR A 402 6.31 11.19 -28.21
CA TYR A 402 7.68 11.63 -28.42
C TYR A 402 7.78 13.15 -28.58
N GLN A 403 6.90 13.76 -29.39
CA GLN A 403 6.86 15.21 -29.55
C GLN A 403 6.53 15.93 -28.24
N LEU A 404 5.57 15.40 -27.47
CA LEU A 404 5.20 15.96 -26.17
C LEU A 404 6.36 15.93 -25.17
N VAL A 405 7.01 14.76 -25.03
CA VAL A 405 8.15 14.60 -24.12
C VAL A 405 9.33 15.47 -24.57
N GLN A 406 9.54 15.63 -25.88
CA GLN A 406 10.55 16.56 -26.40
C GLN A 406 10.23 18.01 -26.03
N ALA A 407 8.96 18.42 -26.08
CA ALA A 407 8.54 19.74 -25.65
C ALA A 407 8.75 19.98 -24.15
N LEU A 408 8.48 18.97 -23.32
CA LEU A 408 8.76 19.01 -21.88
C LEU A 408 10.26 19.13 -21.59
N GLU A 409 11.12 18.48 -22.37
CA GLU A 409 12.58 18.63 -22.22
C GLU A 409 13.06 20.04 -22.55
N VAL A 410 12.52 20.65 -23.61
CA VAL A 410 12.82 22.06 -23.93
C VAL A 410 12.36 22.99 -22.81
N LEU A 411 11.16 22.74 -22.26
CA LEU A 411 10.63 23.50 -21.13
C LEU A 411 11.52 23.34 -19.89
N GLN A 412 11.86 22.11 -19.51
CA GLN A 412 12.78 21.78 -18.41
C GLN A 412 14.12 22.49 -18.56
N GLY A 413 14.73 22.43 -19.75
CA GLY A 413 16.00 23.10 -20.05
C GLY A 413 15.91 24.63 -19.94
N HIS A 414 14.80 25.22 -20.36
CA HIS A 414 14.58 26.67 -20.25
C HIS A 414 14.34 27.13 -18.81
N LEU A 415 13.61 26.35 -18.01
CA LEU A 415 13.31 26.67 -16.61
C LEU A 415 14.48 26.38 -15.67
N GLY A 416 15.39 25.46 -16.04
CA GLY A 416 16.46 25.00 -15.15
C GLY A 416 15.95 24.19 -13.95
N THR A 417 14.73 23.67 -14.02
CA THR A 417 14.07 22.87 -12.98
C THR A 417 13.53 21.58 -13.59
N LEU A 418 13.51 20.51 -12.81
CA LEU A 418 12.96 19.25 -13.27
C LEU A 418 11.45 19.35 -13.51
N VAL A 419 11.00 18.90 -14.68
CA VAL A 419 9.59 18.84 -15.09
C VAL A 419 9.26 17.38 -15.40
N PRO A 420 8.58 16.65 -14.49
CA PRO A 420 8.22 15.25 -14.75
C PRO A 420 7.21 15.14 -15.90
N ILE A 421 7.25 14.00 -16.59
CA ILE A 421 6.21 13.64 -17.57
C ILE A 421 4.90 13.42 -16.81
N PRO A 422 3.80 14.08 -17.21
CA PRO A 422 2.56 14.03 -16.45
C PRO A 422 1.93 12.63 -16.51
N ALA A 423 1.23 12.25 -15.44
CA ALA A 423 0.52 10.98 -15.36
C ALA A 423 -0.70 10.96 -16.29
N GLU A 424 -1.40 12.09 -16.38
CA GLU A 424 -2.47 12.32 -17.33
C GLU A 424 -1.93 13.09 -18.54
N LEU A 425 -2.12 12.54 -19.74
CA LEU A 425 -1.70 13.24 -20.94
C LEU A 425 -2.51 14.54 -21.10
N PRO A 426 -1.87 15.65 -21.49
CA PRO A 426 -2.57 16.89 -21.77
C PRO A 426 -3.63 16.70 -22.85
N THR A 427 -4.68 17.49 -22.81
CA THR A 427 -5.68 17.53 -23.88
C THR A 427 -5.03 17.95 -25.21
N ASP A 428 -5.66 17.63 -26.35
CA ASP A 428 -5.14 18.02 -27.68
C ASP A 428 -4.85 19.52 -27.82
N GLN A 429 -5.58 20.35 -27.07
CA GLN A 429 -5.37 21.80 -27.05
C GLN A 429 -4.12 22.17 -26.23
N GLU A 430 -4.01 21.66 -25.00
CA GLU A 430 -2.86 21.88 -24.13
C GLU A 430 -1.57 21.32 -24.74
N ALA A 431 -1.63 20.16 -25.37
CA ALA A 431 -0.51 19.57 -26.09
C ALA A 431 -0.04 20.49 -27.23
N ARG A 432 -0.96 21.05 -28.03
CA ARG A 432 -0.63 22.01 -29.09
C ARG A 432 -0.02 23.30 -28.55
N GLU A 433 -0.50 23.80 -27.41
CA GLU A 433 0.07 24.97 -26.74
C GLU A 433 1.49 24.71 -26.22
N LEU A 434 1.71 23.55 -25.60
CA LEU A 434 3.02 23.15 -25.10
C LEU A 434 4.02 22.95 -26.26
N LEU A 435 3.59 22.36 -27.37
CA LEU A 435 4.40 22.23 -28.59
C LEU A 435 4.75 23.61 -29.18
N ALA A 436 3.77 24.53 -29.25
CA ALA A 436 4.01 25.90 -29.69
C ALA A 436 4.98 26.63 -28.75
N MET A 437 4.88 26.37 -27.44
CA MET A 437 5.78 26.92 -26.44
C MET A 437 7.21 26.41 -26.64
N ALA A 438 7.39 25.10 -26.77
CA ALA A 438 8.70 24.50 -27.00
C ALA A 438 9.34 24.98 -28.32
N ALA A 439 8.56 25.13 -29.39
CA ALA A 439 9.03 25.72 -30.64
C ALA A 439 9.55 27.15 -30.41
N ALA A 440 8.75 27.99 -29.77
CA ALA A 440 9.11 29.37 -29.44
C ALA A 440 10.38 29.42 -28.57
N LEU A 441 10.46 28.56 -27.55
CA LEU A 441 11.63 28.45 -26.69
C LEU A 441 12.88 28.02 -27.47
N SER A 442 12.73 27.20 -28.50
CA SER A 442 13.79 26.75 -29.40
C SER A 442 14.14 27.78 -30.49
N GLY A 443 13.47 28.93 -30.53
CA GLY A 443 13.74 30.02 -31.46
C GLY A 443 12.93 29.97 -32.77
N THR A 444 11.95 29.08 -32.89
CA THR A 444 11.04 29.00 -34.05
C THR A 444 9.62 29.44 -33.65
N PRO A 445 8.86 30.17 -34.49
CA PRO A 445 7.49 30.52 -34.16
C PRO A 445 6.60 29.29 -33.99
N GLY A 446 5.96 29.16 -32.83
CA GLY A 446 5.01 28.09 -32.52
C GLY A 446 3.58 28.53 -32.84
N GLN A 447 2.87 27.84 -33.73
CA GLN A 447 1.49 28.17 -34.04
C GLN A 447 0.55 27.70 -32.92
N LEU A 448 -0.26 28.61 -32.38
CA LEU A 448 -1.26 28.29 -31.38
C LEU A 448 -2.56 27.80 -32.03
N PRO A 449 -3.39 27.02 -31.30
CA PRO A 449 -4.65 26.48 -31.82
C PRO A 449 -5.77 27.54 -31.94
N TYR A 450 -5.47 28.81 -31.66
CA TYR A 450 -6.44 29.90 -31.58
C TYR A 450 -6.51 30.74 -32.87
N ASP A 451 -7.73 31.14 -33.21
CA ASP A 451 -8.03 32.07 -34.31
C ASP A 451 -8.14 33.53 -33.86
N GLY A 452 -7.75 33.82 -32.62
CA GLY A 452 -7.91 35.16 -32.05
C GLY A 452 -7.37 35.26 -30.62
N LEU A 453 -7.45 36.47 -30.09
CA LEU A 453 -7.02 36.83 -28.74
C LEU A 453 -8.14 37.62 -28.06
N SER A 454 -8.28 37.45 -26.76
CA SER A 454 -9.18 38.28 -25.95
C SER A 454 -8.40 38.91 -24.81
N ALA A 455 -8.70 40.16 -24.49
CA ALA A 455 -8.04 40.88 -23.43
C ALA A 455 -9.06 41.65 -22.57
N PRO A 456 -9.05 41.49 -21.24
CA PRO A 456 -9.91 42.25 -20.36
C PRO A 456 -9.51 43.73 -20.35
N LEU A 457 -10.50 44.61 -20.28
CA LEU A 457 -10.34 46.06 -20.17
C LEU A 457 -10.79 46.49 -18.78
N THR A 458 -9.98 47.35 -18.15
CA THR A 458 -10.31 47.91 -16.84
C THR A 458 -11.43 48.95 -16.99
N ALA A 459 -12.32 49.06 -16.00
CA ALA A 459 -13.34 50.10 -15.98
C ALA A 459 -12.71 51.50 -16.16
N GLY A 460 -13.32 52.34 -17.00
CA GLY A 460 -12.84 53.68 -17.31
C GLY A 460 -11.71 53.76 -18.35
N THR A 461 -11.19 52.64 -18.90
CA THR A 461 -10.09 52.67 -19.88
C THR A 461 -10.52 52.45 -21.33
N ILE A 462 -11.80 52.13 -21.58
CA ILE A 462 -12.30 51.70 -22.90
C ILE A 462 -12.04 52.75 -23.99
N ARG A 463 -12.28 54.05 -23.73
CA ARG A 463 -12.03 55.11 -24.72
C ARG A 463 -10.54 55.20 -25.08
N ALA A 464 -9.66 55.23 -24.07
CA ALA A 464 -8.21 55.29 -24.27
C ALA A 464 -7.70 54.05 -25.03
N PHE A 465 -8.26 52.87 -24.76
CA PHE A 465 -7.99 51.65 -25.52
C PHE A 465 -8.38 51.81 -26.99
N LEU A 466 -9.62 52.22 -27.29
CA LEU A 466 -10.12 52.39 -28.66
C LEU A 466 -9.33 53.41 -29.47
N ASP A 467 -8.82 54.47 -28.84
CA ASP A 467 -7.98 55.50 -29.47
C ASP A 467 -6.55 54.97 -29.76
N SER A 468 -6.08 53.99 -29.00
CA SER A 468 -4.76 53.37 -29.18
C SER A 468 -4.75 52.26 -30.23
N VAL A 469 -5.91 51.66 -30.53
CA VAL A 469 -6.05 50.57 -31.51
C VAL A 469 -6.57 51.13 -32.83
N PRO A 470 -5.92 50.89 -33.98
CA PRO A 470 -6.41 51.36 -35.28
C PRO A 470 -7.74 50.66 -35.69
N PRO A 471 -8.55 51.28 -36.57
CA PRO A 471 -9.86 50.77 -36.97
C PRO A 471 -9.82 49.65 -38.03
N GLY A 472 -8.64 49.22 -38.49
CA GLY A 472 -8.49 48.14 -39.46
C GLY A 472 -7.47 47.09 -39.01
N PRO A 473 -7.27 46.03 -39.81
CA PRO A 473 -6.39 44.94 -39.44
C PRO A 473 -4.97 45.40 -39.11
N GLY A 474 -4.43 44.87 -38.02
CA GLY A 474 -3.11 45.24 -37.51
C GLY A 474 -2.32 44.07 -36.95
N VAL A 475 -1.04 44.32 -36.69
CA VAL A 475 -0.17 43.36 -35.99
C VAL A 475 -0.41 43.51 -34.49
N ILE A 476 -0.54 42.39 -33.78
CA ILE A 476 -0.57 42.37 -32.32
C ILE A 476 0.67 41.67 -31.78
N TYR A 477 1.24 42.24 -30.72
CA TYR A 477 2.35 41.70 -29.97
C TYR A 477 2.06 41.86 -28.48
N ALA A 478 2.13 40.76 -27.73
CA ALA A 478 1.88 40.77 -26.28
C ALA A 478 2.92 39.91 -25.56
N ALA A 479 3.75 40.54 -24.72
CA ALA A 479 4.79 39.87 -23.95
C ALA A 479 4.50 40.00 -22.45
N PRO A 480 3.79 39.03 -21.83
CA PRO A 480 3.65 38.99 -20.38
C PRO A 480 4.98 38.62 -19.71
N ASP A 481 5.11 38.90 -18.40
CA ASP A 481 6.29 38.52 -17.61
C ASP A 481 6.56 37.01 -17.65
N SER A 482 5.48 36.22 -17.65
CA SER A 482 5.54 34.77 -17.84
C SER A 482 4.23 34.20 -18.38
N PHE A 483 4.34 33.12 -19.14
CA PHE A 483 3.20 32.23 -19.43
C PHE A 483 3.10 31.19 -18.32
N THR A 484 1.90 30.67 -18.10
CA THR A 484 1.67 29.65 -17.09
C THR A 484 1.34 28.33 -17.74
N VAL A 485 2.03 27.26 -17.34
CA VAL A 485 1.73 25.88 -17.72
C VAL A 485 1.41 25.11 -16.45
N THR A 486 0.31 24.35 -16.43
CA THR A 486 -0.01 23.49 -15.28
C THR A 486 0.05 22.02 -15.72
N LEU A 487 0.85 21.22 -15.03
CA LEU A 487 1.01 19.78 -15.28
C LEU A 487 0.88 19.06 -13.93
N ASP A 488 0.01 18.05 -13.84
CA ASP A 488 -0.26 17.30 -12.59
C ASP A 488 -0.43 18.20 -11.35
N GLY A 489 -1.19 19.29 -11.50
CA GLY A 489 -1.44 20.27 -10.43
C GLY A 489 -0.27 21.19 -10.07
N HIS A 490 0.87 21.07 -10.73
CA HIS A 490 2.04 21.94 -10.56
C HIS A 490 2.05 23.03 -11.62
N THR A 491 2.16 24.27 -11.17
CA THR A 491 2.13 25.46 -12.03
C THR A 491 3.53 25.99 -12.27
N TYR A 492 3.95 26.02 -13.54
CA TYR A 492 5.24 26.52 -14.01
C TYR A 492 5.07 27.89 -14.66
N LYS A 493 5.88 28.87 -14.23
CA LYS A 493 5.98 30.19 -14.86
C LYS A 493 7.09 30.19 -15.89
N VAL A 494 6.75 30.45 -17.15
CA VAL A 494 7.64 30.37 -18.31
C VAL A 494 7.92 31.78 -18.84
N PRO A 495 9.06 32.39 -18.51
CA PRO A 495 9.39 33.75 -18.93
C PRO A 495 9.98 33.78 -20.35
N GLY A 496 10.08 34.99 -20.93
CA GLY A 496 10.82 35.23 -22.18
C GLY A 496 10.10 34.80 -23.45
N LEU A 497 8.77 34.78 -23.41
CA LEU A 497 7.89 34.45 -24.53
C LEU A 497 6.94 35.62 -24.82
N ALA A 498 6.37 35.64 -26.03
CA ALA A 498 5.36 36.59 -26.44
C ALA A 498 4.33 35.93 -27.37
N LEU A 499 3.10 36.46 -27.37
CA LEU A 499 2.11 36.20 -28.41
C LEU A 499 2.29 37.20 -29.54
N TRP A 500 2.19 36.72 -30.76
CA TRP A 500 2.28 37.52 -31.96
C TRP A 500 1.26 37.05 -32.99
N SER A 501 0.58 37.98 -33.65
CA SER A 501 -0.19 37.68 -34.85
C SER A 501 0.02 38.76 -35.91
N PRO A 502 0.30 38.39 -37.16
CA PRO A 502 0.64 39.35 -38.22
C PRO A 502 -0.54 40.18 -38.71
N SER A 503 -1.78 39.77 -38.43
CA SER A 503 -2.98 40.48 -38.86
C SER A 503 -4.21 40.03 -38.08
N VAL A 504 -4.70 40.90 -37.21
CA VAL A 504 -5.91 40.72 -36.40
C VAL A 504 -6.82 41.94 -36.53
N ASP A 505 -8.11 41.71 -36.37
CA ASP A 505 -9.13 42.75 -36.36
C ASP A 505 -9.90 42.76 -35.04
N LEU A 506 -10.25 43.96 -34.56
CA LEU A 506 -11.03 44.15 -33.33
C LEU A 506 -12.52 43.98 -33.64
N THR A 507 -12.98 42.73 -33.59
CA THR A 507 -14.32 42.34 -34.06
C THR A 507 -15.48 42.94 -33.27
N ASN A 508 -15.26 43.33 -32.01
CA ASN A 508 -16.28 43.91 -31.15
C ASN A 508 -16.09 45.41 -30.90
N ARG A 509 -15.49 46.14 -31.86
CA ARG A 509 -15.28 47.59 -31.74
C ARG A 509 -16.57 48.36 -31.47
N ASP A 510 -17.64 48.12 -32.23
CA ASP A 510 -18.92 48.84 -32.06
C ASP A 510 -19.54 48.61 -30.67
N GLU A 511 -19.40 47.40 -30.13
CA GLU A 511 -19.82 47.05 -28.76
C GLU A 511 -19.03 47.88 -27.73
N LEU A 512 -17.70 47.94 -27.89
CA LEU A 512 -16.83 48.74 -27.01
C LEU A 512 -17.10 50.24 -27.15
N GLU A 513 -17.40 50.74 -28.35
CA GLU A 513 -17.75 52.16 -28.57
C GLU A 513 -19.03 52.56 -27.84
N ALA A 514 -20.04 51.67 -27.82
CA ALA A 514 -21.27 51.88 -27.04
C ALA A 514 -21.00 51.89 -25.53
N LEU A 515 -20.10 51.01 -25.05
CA LEU A 515 -19.73 50.92 -23.64
C LEU A 515 -18.81 52.06 -23.18
N ALA A 516 -18.03 52.67 -24.08
CA ALA A 516 -17.13 53.79 -23.76
C ALA A 516 -17.86 55.05 -23.26
N ALA A 517 -19.18 55.13 -23.41
CA ALA A 517 -20.00 56.19 -22.84
C ALA A 517 -20.33 56.00 -21.34
N ALA A 518 -20.06 54.82 -20.78
CA ALA A 518 -20.30 54.48 -19.38
C ALA A 518 -18.96 54.29 -18.64
N ASP A 519 -18.61 55.22 -17.76
CA ASP A 519 -17.29 55.30 -17.09
C ASP A 519 -16.94 54.13 -16.15
N ASN A 520 -17.88 53.22 -15.85
CA ASN A 520 -17.74 52.22 -14.79
C ASN A 520 -18.08 50.79 -15.22
N VAL A 521 -17.84 50.46 -16.50
CA VAL A 521 -18.14 49.12 -17.06
C VAL A 521 -16.84 48.41 -17.42
N GLU A 522 -16.70 47.16 -16.97
CA GLU A 522 -15.67 46.24 -17.44
C GLU A 522 -16.06 45.66 -18.79
N ALA A 523 -15.08 45.47 -19.68
CA ALA A 523 -15.32 44.93 -21.01
C ALA A 523 -14.19 43.99 -21.43
N VAL A 524 -14.39 43.24 -22.52
CA VAL A 524 -13.37 42.37 -23.10
C VAL A 524 -13.18 42.75 -24.57
N ALA A 525 -11.97 43.10 -24.95
CA ALA A 525 -11.61 43.28 -26.35
C ALA A 525 -11.40 41.92 -27.02
N ARG A 526 -12.03 41.68 -28.17
CA ARG A 526 -11.94 40.43 -28.94
C ARG A 526 -11.29 40.68 -30.29
N PHE A 527 -10.08 40.17 -30.44
CA PHE A 527 -9.32 40.20 -31.68
C PHE A 527 -9.45 38.87 -32.41
N THR A 528 -9.75 38.90 -33.71
CA THR A 528 -9.80 37.70 -34.54
C THR A 528 -8.79 37.82 -35.67
N CYS A 529 -8.04 36.75 -35.94
CA CYS A 529 -7.11 36.68 -37.06
C CYS A 529 -7.86 36.82 -38.38
N THR A 530 -7.31 37.62 -39.30
CA THR A 530 -7.84 37.69 -40.67
C THR A 530 -7.63 36.37 -41.42
N GLU A 531 -8.37 36.14 -42.50
CA GLU A 531 -8.37 34.88 -43.25
C GLU A 531 -6.96 34.32 -43.54
N GLY A 532 -6.74 33.05 -43.18
CA GLY A 532 -5.47 32.35 -43.36
C GLY A 532 -4.35 32.75 -42.38
N LYS A 533 -4.60 33.61 -41.39
CA LYS A 533 -3.65 33.98 -40.33
C LYS A 533 -4.00 33.29 -39.02
N LYS A 534 -3.01 33.18 -38.13
CA LYS A 534 -3.10 32.52 -36.83
C LYS A 534 -2.39 33.33 -35.75
N VAL A 535 -2.61 32.95 -34.50
CA VAL A 535 -1.81 33.40 -33.37
C VAL A 535 -0.58 32.50 -33.26
N PHE A 536 0.58 33.11 -33.00
CA PHE A 536 1.83 32.41 -32.77
C PHE A 536 2.38 32.78 -31.39
N MET A 537 3.09 31.84 -30.79
CA MET A 537 4.00 32.09 -29.68
C MET A 537 5.42 32.20 -30.22
N ILE A 538 6.15 33.20 -29.76
CA ILE A 538 7.52 33.52 -30.20
C ILE A 538 8.38 33.87 -28.97
N ARG A 539 9.71 33.97 -29.15
CA ARG A 539 10.57 34.60 -28.13
C ARG A 539 10.19 36.07 -27.97
N ALA A 540 10.17 36.53 -26.72
CA ALA A 540 10.03 37.96 -26.46
C ALA A 540 11.22 38.74 -27.06
N ALA A 541 10.96 39.94 -27.56
CA ALA A 541 11.96 40.83 -28.13
C ALA A 541 12.33 41.87 -27.08
N ASP A 542 13.63 42.13 -26.91
CA ASP A 542 14.11 43.10 -25.92
C ASP A 542 13.70 44.54 -26.27
N GLN A 543 13.60 44.84 -27.58
CA GLN A 543 13.14 46.12 -28.10
C GLN A 543 12.23 45.90 -29.32
N LEU A 544 11.06 46.52 -29.28
CA LEU A 544 10.17 46.59 -30.44
C LEU A 544 10.56 47.80 -31.30
N GLY A 545 10.47 47.65 -32.62
CA GLY A 545 10.73 48.74 -33.57
C GLY A 545 9.74 49.91 -33.44
N PRO A 546 10.06 51.09 -34.01
CA PRO A 546 9.22 52.29 -33.94
C PRO A 546 7.81 52.12 -34.54
N GLU A 547 7.60 51.07 -35.34
CA GLU A 547 6.30 50.69 -35.89
C GLU A 547 5.31 50.15 -34.84
N TYR A 548 5.79 49.68 -33.68
CA TYR A 548 4.94 49.19 -32.60
C TYR A 548 4.51 50.33 -31.68
N ARG A 549 3.20 50.45 -31.44
CA ARG A 549 2.62 51.42 -30.51
C ARG A 549 2.03 50.70 -29.30
N PRO A 550 2.28 51.17 -28.07
CA PRO A 550 1.66 50.59 -26.88
C PRO A 550 0.13 50.71 -26.93
N ILE A 551 -0.56 49.62 -26.62
CA ILE A 551 -2.02 49.62 -26.39
C ILE A 551 -2.26 50.05 -24.94
N VAL A 552 -3.12 51.05 -24.73
CA VAL A 552 -3.42 51.60 -23.41
C VAL A 552 -4.69 50.97 -22.85
N GLY A 553 -4.80 50.86 -21.52
CA GLY A 553 -6.04 50.45 -20.85
C GLY A 553 -6.22 48.96 -20.62
N LEU A 554 -5.24 48.16 -21.04
CA LEU A 554 -5.08 46.77 -20.62
C LEU A 554 -4.50 46.73 -19.20
N PRO A 555 -4.89 45.76 -18.35
CA PRO A 555 -4.27 45.58 -17.04
C PRO A 555 -2.76 45.35 -17.22
N SER A 556 -1.98 45.89 -16.29
CA SER A 556 -0.55 45.57 -16.18
C SER A 556 -0.43 44.05 -16.07
N ALA A 557 0.32 43.40 -16.96
CA ALA A 557 0.62 41.98 -16.81
C ALA A 557 1.32 41.80 -15.45
N GLY A 558 0.74 40.97 -14.57
CA GLY A 558 1.28 40.63 -13.26
C GLY A 558 1.78 39.19 -13.20
#